data_AF-A0A9D7A9A6-F1
#
_entry.id   AF-A0A9D7A9A6-F1
#
_cell.length_a   1.000
_cell.length_b   1.000
_cell.length_c   1.000
_cell.angle_alpha   90.00
_cell.angle_beta   90.00
_cell.angle_gamma   90.00
#
_symmetry.space_group_name_H-M   'P 1'
#
loop_
_entity.id
_entity.type
_entity.pdbx_description
1 polymer ?
#
loop_
_entity_poly.entity_id
_entity_poly.type
_entity_poly.pdbx_seq_one_letter_code
_entity_poly.pdbx_strand_id
1 'polypeptide(L)'
;MTPPRLARRLLDFLPGDGHSWLELGSGDGRIAQACLEMREPSEFVGVELDDQLLLASPVHPCARYVHGDVLSPSGLAAQLGGQLYSRATGNPPYGMQAMPLEAQRRVADLCPGIPQVLDWVQLDLYFILESLARLRRPSEAAFIVGAPIAQDARLVAFRRALLASASEVECYELPKDVFDKKAEVQSYLLVSRFGQARLKKALVGRLAGTDLRVEAQRWIPMEKAQARLDFGFHELEELTSELKKRAGMSALRELGASIVRGSRTRWQFHELGIPHFHTTDFPPDGKEVSFSRDRDHGFQFAAAGDLLLPRVGTRCLDKQALVTEGQRHYTEAVYRLRVAPRHHARVVDWIFGETCTRWRQAAAKGSCAKHLTVASLLAMPVPSATAA
;
A
#
# COMPACT_ATOMS: atom_id res chain seq x y z
N MET A 1 -2.46 -14.67 11.18
CA MET A 1 -1.13 -15.08 11.66
C MET A 1 -0.07 -14.76 10.62
N THR A 2 1.16 -14.52 11.06
CA THR A 2 2.31 -14.23 10.18
C THR A 2 2.77 -15.53 9.50
N PRO A 3 2.81 -15.60 8.15
CA PRO A 3 3.32 -16.77 7.44
C PRO A 3 4.79 -17.03 7.77
N PRO A 4 5.25 -18.30 7.92
CA PRO A 4 6.63 -18.62 8.25
C PRO A 4 7.66 -17.99 7.29
N ARG A 5 7.36 -17.97 5.98
CA ARG A 5 8.22 -17.33 4.96
C ARG A 5 8.40 -15.83 5.21
N LEU A 6 7.34 -15.15 5.66
CA LEU A 6 7.37 -13.71 5.91
C LEU A 6 8.12 -13.42 7.22
N ALA A 7 7.93 -14.25 8.24
CA ALA A 7 8.69 -14.16 9.50
C ALA A 7 10.20 -14.30 9.25
N ARG A 8 10.64 -15.32 8.51
CA ARG A 8 12.04 -15.47 8.11
C ARG A 8 12.54 -14.29 7.29
N ARG A 9 11.75 -13.86 6.30
CA ARG A 9 12.11 -12.75 5.43
C ARG A 9 12.29 -11.45 6.20
N LEU A 10 11.42 -11.16 7.17
CA LEU A 10 11.56 -9.99 8.04
C LEU A 10 12.93 -9.98 8.71
N LEU A 11 13.37 -11.13 9.23
CA LEU A 11 14.64 -11.24 9.93
C LEU A 11 15.85 -11.06 9.01
N ASP A 12 15.77 -11.40 7.72
CA ASP A 12 16.85 -11.13 6.75
C ASP A 12 17.24 -9.64 6.71
N PHE A 13 16.27 -8.74 6.93
CA PHE A 13 16.50 -7.29 6.94
C PHE A 13 17.13 -6.75 8.23
N LEU A 14 17.39 -7.64 9.19
CA LEU A 14 17.94 -7.36 10.51
C LEU A 14 19.32 -8.05 10.67
N PRO A 15 20.37 -7.66 9.93
CA PRO A 15 21.62 -8.44 9.85
C PRO A 15 22.62 -8.20 11.00
N GLY A 16 22.44 -7.20 11.88
CA GLY A 16 23.43 -6.87 12.90
C GLY A 16 23.72 -7.96 13.97
N ASP A 17 24.61 -7.65 14.91
CA ASP A 17 25.00 -8.61 15.98
C ASP A 17 24.15 -8.46 17.25
N GLY A 18 22.95 -7.88 17.15
CA GLY A 18 22.07 -7.70 18.31
C GLY A 18 21.51 -9.03 18.84
N HIS A 19 21.71 -9.32 20.14
CA HIS A 19 21.32 -10.60 20.75
C HIS A 19 20.08 -10.54 21.66
N SER A 20 19.63 -9.35 22.09
CA SER A 20 18.37 -9.19 22.84
C SER A 20 17.25 -8.65 21.95
N TRP A 21 16.11 -9.34 21.96
CA TRP A 21 14.98 -9.14 21.07
C TRP A 21 13.68 -8.91 21.82
N LEU A 22 12.83 -8.03 21.29
CA LEU A 22 11.48 -7.78 21.76
C LEU A 22 10.46 -7.97 20.62
N GLU A 23 9.35 -8.63 20.93
CA GLU A 23 8.15 -8.68 20.09
C GLU A 23 6.91 -8.35 20.94
N LEU A 24 6.24 -7.24 20.62
CA LEU A 24 4.98 -6.84 21.24
C LEU A 24 3.81 -7.33 20.37
N GLY A 25 2.88 -8.09 20.95
CA GLY A 25 1.82 -8.79 20.22
C GLY A 25 2.36 -10.00 19.48
N SER A 26 3.03 -10.92 20.20
CA SER A 26 3.78 -12.03 19.59
C SER A 26 2.91 -13.12 18.98
N GLY A 27 1.60 -13.16 19.28
CA GLY A 27 0.69 -14.19 18.80
C GLY A 27 1.16 -15.59 19.17
N ASP A 28 1.12 -16.52 18.21
CA ASP A 28 1.63 -17.89 18.35
C ASP A 28 3.17 -17.99 18.25
N GLY A 29 3.88 -16.86 18.26
CA GLY A 29 5.35 -16.81 18.28
C GLY A 29 6.02 -17.19 16.95
N ARG A 30 5.38 -16.99 15.79
CA ARG A 30 5.97 -17.34 14.47
C ARG A 30 7.26 -16.57 14.16
N ILE A 31 7.31 -15.30 14.54
CA ILE A 31 8.51 -14.47 14.37
C ILE A 31 9.56 -14.88 15.40
N ALA A 32 9.16 -15.12 16.65
CA ALA A 32 10.02 -15.72 17.67
C ALA A 32 10.67 -17.03 17.20
N GLN A 33 9.90 -17.95 16.65
CA GLN A 33 10.39 -19.22 16.11
C GLN A 33 11.47 -18.98 15.04
N ALA A 34 11.19 -18.12 14.05
CA ALA A 34 12.16 -17.80 13.01
C ALA A 34 13.43 -17.15 13.60
N CYS A 35 13.28 -16.32 14.64
CA CYS A 35 14.41 -15.67 15.31
C CYS A 35 15.30 -16.69 16.01
N LEU A 36 14.70 -17.61 16.76
CA LEU A 36 15.40 -18.66 17.48
C LEU A 36 16.16 -19.60 16.53
N GLU A 37 15.59 -19.88 15.36
CA GLU A 37 16.21 -20.73 14.32
C GLU A 37 17.34 -20.03 13.56
N MET A 38 17.27 -18.71 13.35
CA MET A 38 18.14 -17.99 12.40
C MET A 38 19.17 -17.06 13.04
N ARG A 39 18.97 -16.60 14.29
CA ARG A 39 19.68 -15.46 14.86
C ARG A 39 20.38 -15.72 16.20
N GLU A 40 20.30 -16.93 16.74
CA GLU A 40 20.91 -17.32 18.03
C GLU A 40 20.81 -16.23 19.12
N PRO A 41 19.60 -15.77 19.47
CA PRO A 41 19.45 -14.69 20.44
C PRO A 41 19.91 -15.14 21.83
N SER A 42 20.54 -14.23 22.58
CA SER A 42 20.80 -14.43 24.01
C SER A 42 19.51 -14.34 24.82
N GLU A 43 18.57 -13.53 24.34
CA GLU A 43 17.25 -13.36 24.94
C GLU A 43 16.23 -12.93 23.87
N PHE A 44 15.06 -13.54 23.93
CA PHE A 44 13.87 -13.15 23.18
C PHE A 44 12.71 -12.95 24.15
N VAL A 45 12.08 -11.78 24.13
CA VAL A 45 10.90 -11.46 24.93
C VAL A 45 9.70 -11.23 24.03
N GLY A 46 8.67 -12.08 24.16
CA GLY A 46 7.37 -11.89 23.54
C GLY A 46 6.34 -11.41 24.55
N VAL A 47 5.47 -10.47 24.16
CA VAL A 47 4.31 -10.05 24.96
C VAL A 47 3.04 -10.37 24.19
N GLU A 48 2.10 -11.07 24.82
CA GLU A 48 0.82 -11.45 24.22
C GLU A 48 -0.31 -11.34 25.25
N LEU A 49 -1.49 -10.91 24.80
CA LEU A 49 -2.68 -10.76 25.65
C LEU A 49 -3.52 -12.04 25.70
N ASP A 50 -3.51 -12.85 24.63
CA ASP A 50 -4.27 -14.09 24.57
C ASP A 50 -3.46 -15.27 25.14
N ASP A 51 -3.93 -15.83 26.25
CA ASP A 51 -3.32 -17.00 26.91
C ASP A 51 -3.17 -18.21 25.98
N GLN A 52 -4.10 -18.44 25.05
CA GLN A 52 -4.01 -19.59 24.14
C GLN A 52 -2.89 -19.39 23.12
N LEU A 53 -2.72 -18.16 22.61
CA LEU A 53 -1.62 -17.83 21.71
C LEU A 53 -0.26 -17.89 22.43
N LEU A 54 -0.21 -17.40 23.67
CA LEU A 54 0.97 -17.48 24.50
C LEU A 54 1.37 -18.94 24.80
N LEU A 55 0.40 -19.82 25.10
CA LEU A 55 0.65 -21.26 25.29
C LEU A 55 1.12 -21.96 24.01
N ALA A 56 0.76 -21.44 22.82
CA ALA A 56 1.22 -21.96 21.54
C ALA A 56 2.62 -21.47 21.13
N SER A 57 3.20 -20.51 21.87
CA SER A 57 4.51 -19.94 21.56
C SER A 57 5.64 -20.96 21.75
N PRO A 58 6.75 -20.86 20.97
CA PRO A 58 7.79 -21.87 20.98
C PRO A 58 8.57 -21.88 22.29
N VAL A 59 8.69 -23.05 22.91
CA VAL A 59 9.45 -23.26 24.14
C VAL A 59 10.94 -23.33 23.81
N HIS A 60 11.71 -22.38 24.34
CA HIS A 60 13.16 -22.32 24.14
C HIS A 60 13.86 -21.66 25.34
N PRO A 61 15.08 -22.08 25.75
CA PRO A 61 15.76 -21.53 26.92
C PRO A 61 16.00 -20.02 26.87
N CYS A 62 16.28 -19.49 25.68
CA CYS A 62 16.47 -18.05 25.46
C CYS A 62 15.17 -17.26 25.27
N ALA A 63 14.00 -17.91 25.24
CA ALA A 63 12.73 -17.27 24.97
C ALA A 63 11.86 -17.17 26.22
N ARG A 64 11.31 -15.98 26.47
CA ARG A 64 10.36 -15.70 27.54
C ARG A 64 9.13 -15.02 26.97
N TYR A 65 7.96 -15.57 27.26
CA TYR A 65 6.67 -14.98 26.88
C TYR A 65 5.96 -14.46 28.11
N VAL A 66 5.40 -13.26 28.00
CA VAL A 66 4.72 -12.56 29.09
C VAL A 66 3.28 -12.31 28.69
N HIS A 67 2.34 -12.76 29.53
CA HIS A 67 0.93 -12.43 29.36
C HIS A 67 0.72 -10.96 29.73
N GLY A 68 0.40 -10.09 28.78
CA GLY A 68 0.31 -8.65 29.02
C GLY A 68 -0.46 -7.87 27.96
N ASP A 69 -1.19 -6.85 28.40
CA ASP A 69 -1.85 -5.89 27.51
C ASP A 69 -0.87 -4.76 27.15
N VAL A 70 -0.44 -4.72 25.90
CA VAL A 70 0.42 -3.66 25.37
C VAL A 70 -0.28 -2.29 25.48
N LEU A 71 -1.61 -2.24 25.38
CA LEU A 71 -2.43 -1.02 25.52
C LEU A 71 -2.52 -0.51 26.96
N SER A 72 -1.89 -1.18 27.93
CA SER A 72 -1.73 -0.72 29.30
C SER A 72 -0.28 -0.29 29.55
N PRO A 73 0.08 1.00 29.40
CA PRO A 73 1.46 1.46 29.58
C PRO A 73 2.04 1.09 30.94
N SER A 74 1.29 1.32 32.03
CA SER A 74 1.68 0.94 33.39
C SER A 74 1.83 -0.57 33.58
N GLY A 75 0.91 -1.37 33.05
CA GLY A 75 0.99 -2.83 33.10
C GLY A 75 2.20 -3.38 32.34
N LEU A 76 2.42 -2.88 31.12
CA LEU A 76 3.57 -3.23 30.28
C LEU A 76 4.90 -2.82 30.94
N ALA A 77 4.95 -1.65 31.57
CA ALA A 77 6.12 -1.19 32.32
C ALA A 77 6.39 -2.05 33.56
N ALA A 78 5.36 -2.50 34.28
CA ALA A 78 5.53 -3.39 35.42
C ALA A 78 6.12 -4.76 35.01
N GLN A 79 5.77 -5.24 33.82
CA GLN A 79 6.21 -6.53 33.29
C GLN A 79 7.61 -6.52 32.68
N LEU A 80 7.94 -5.47 31.92
CA LEU A 80 9.21 -5.37 31.20
C LEU A 80 10.26 -4.51 31.94
N GLY A 81 9.84 -3.74 32.93
CA GLY A 81 10.69 -2.78 33.62
C GLY A 81 11.28 -1.74 32.68
N GLY A 82 12.49 -1.28 33.00
CA GLY A 82 13.29 -0.36 32.17
C GLY A 82 14.21 -1.06 31.17
N GLN A 83 13.97 -2.33 30.86
CA GLN A 83 14.84 -3.12 29.98
C GLN A 83 14.84 -2.55 28.56
N LEU A 84 16.04 -2.43 27.98
CA LEU A 84 16.23 -2.01 26.60
C LEU A 84 16.78 -3.16 25.75
N TYR A 85 16.31 -3.25 24.51
CA TYR A 85 16.62 -4.34 23.59
C TYR A 85 17.48 -3.84 22.43
N SER A 86 18.37 -4.68 21.91
CA SER A 86 19.08 -4.37 20.65
C SER A 86 18.15 -4.41 19.44
N ARG A 87 17.05 -5.17 19.54
CA ARG A 87 16.19 -5.44 18.40
C ARG A 87 14.72 -5.48 18.78
N ALA A 88 13.89 -4.95 17.90
CA ALA A 88 12.45 -5.09 17.99
C ALA A 88 11.89 -5.63 16.68
N THR A 89 10.99 -6.58 16.77
CA THR A 89 10.33 -7.18 15.62
C THR A 89 8.85 -7.35 15.89
N GLY A 90 8.03 -7.45 14.85
CA GLY A 90 6.64 -7.86 15.05
C GLY A 90 5.76 -7.72 13.81
N ASN A 91 4.59 -8.34 13.92
CA ASN A 91 3.44 -8.09 13.05
C ASN A 91 2.29 -7.59 13.94
N PRO A 92 2.33 -6.32 14.36
CA PRO A 92 1.35 -5.80 15.30
C PRO A 92 -0.08 -5.86 14.76
N PRO A 93 -1.10 -5.86 15.63
CA PRO A 93 -2.49 -5.90 15.21
C PRO A 93 -2.85 -4.68 14.35
N TYR A 94 -3.59 -4.91 13.26
CA TYR A 94 -4.02 -3.84 12.35
C TYR A 94 -5.39 -3.30 12.75
N GLY A 95 -5.62 -2.03 12.40
CA GLY A 95 -6.91 -1.39 12.53
C GLY A 95 -6.91 -0.24 13.52
N MET A 96 -8.08 0.37 13.67
CA MET A 96 -8.31 1.43 14.63
C MET A 96 -8.98 0.81 15.85
N GLN A 97 -8.58 1.22 17.04
CA GLN A 97 -9.26 0.86 18.29
C GLN A 97 -9.35 2.08 19.20
N ALA A 98 -10.45 2.17 19.96
CA ALA A 98 -10.54 3.11 21.07
C ALA A 98 -9.49 2.76 22.12
N MET A 99 -8.60 3.70 22.43
CA MET A 99 -7.52 3.48 23.40
C MET A 99 -7.89 4.03 24.77
N PRO A 100 -7.45 3.38 25.86
CA PRO A 100 -7.50 3.96 27.20
C PRO A 100 -6.75 5.29 27.27
N LEU A 101 -7.21 6.21 28.15
CA LEU A 101 -6.63 7.55 28.30
C LEU A 101 -5.11 7.53 28.58
N GLU A 102 -4.63 6.54 29.35
CA GLU A 102 -3.20 6.38 29.62
C GLU A 102 -2.41 6.12 28.33
N ALA A 103 -2.90 5.23 27.48
CA ALA A 103 -2.28 4.88 26.22
C ALA A 103 -2.36 6.04 25.21
N GLN A 104 -3.44 6.81 25.21
CA GLN A 104 -3.54 8.03 24.41
C GLN A 104 -2.48 9.07 24.80
N ARG A 105 -2.30 9.32 26.11
CA ARG A 105 -1.24 10.21 26.60
C ARG A 105 0.13 9.70 26.18
N ARG A 106 0.33 8.39 26.31
CA ARG A 106 1.57 7.74 25.93
C ARG A 106 1.90 7.90 24.44
N VAL A 107 0.91 7.82 23.54
CA VAL A 107 1.10 8.14 22.10
C VAL A 107 1.57 9.58 21.92
N ALA A 108 0.93 10.53 22.60
CA ALA A 108 1.29 11.94 22.50
C ALA A 108 2.72 12.22 23.00
N ASP A 109 3.15 11.51 24.05
CA ASP A 109 4.50 11.59 24.59
C ASP A 109 5.55 10.98 23.62
N LEU A 110 5.24 9.81 23.05
CA LEU A 110 6.17 9.09 22.17
C LEU A 110 6.30 9.72 20.78
N CYS A 111 5.22 10.30 20.26
CA CYS A 111 5.23 10.97 18.97
C CYS A 111 4.26 12.16 18.95
N PRO A 112 4.75 13.34 19.37
CA PRO A 112 3.98 14.57 19.30
C PRO A 112 3.52 14.88 17.87
N GLY A 113 2.27 15.34 17.73
CA GLY A 113 1.71 15.78 16.44
C GLY A 113 0.94 14.70 15.66
N ILE A 114 0.78 13.49 16.20
CA ILE A 114 -0.22 12.54 15.68
C ILE A 114 -1.62 13.06 16.04
N PRO A 115 -2.53 13.26 15.06
CA PRO A 115 -3.90 13.64 15.35
C PRO A 115 -4.60 12.52 16.13
N GLN A 116 -5.12 12.83 17.32
CA GLN A 116 -6.01 11.93 18.05
C GLN A 116 -7.44 12.19 17.59
N VAL A 117 -8.05 11.23 16.89
CA VAL A 117 -9.42 11.36 16.41
C VAL A 117 -10.32 10.55 17.33
N LEU A 118 -11.12 11.24 18.16
CA LEU A 118 -12.22 10.64 18.93
C LEU A 118 -11.80 9.44 19.81
N ASP A 119 -10.60 9.47 20.43
CA ASP A 119 -10.03 8.36 21.22
C ASP A 119 -9.52 7.14 20.41
N TRP A 120 -9.68 7.14 19.08
CA TRP A 120 -9.23 6.04 18.22
C TRP A 120 -7.81 6.28 17.70
N VAL A 121 -6.95 5.28 17.91
CA VAL A 121 -5.59 5.25 17.38
C VAL A 121 -5.41 3.99 16.55
N GLN A 122 -4.54 4.10 15.55
CA GLN A 122 -4.10 2.96 14.76
C GLN A 122 -3.25 2.03 15.66
N LEU A 123 -3.68 0.78 15.83
CA LEU A 123 -3.05 -0.18 16.74
C LEU A 123 -1.58 -0.46 16.36
N ASP A 124 -1.31 -0.73 15.09
CA ASP A 124 0.06 -1.00 14.62
C ASP A 124 1.02 0.16 14.93
N LEU A 125 0.56 1.41 14.81
CA LEU A 125 1.33 2.59 15.19
C LEU A 125 1.73 2.57 16.67
N TYR A 126 0.79 2.30 17.57
CA TYR A 126 1.07 2.31 19.00
C TYR A 126 2.07 1.21 19.39
N PHE A 127 1.88 -0.01 18.87
CA PHE A 127 2.81 -1.13 19.11
C PHE A 127 4.22 -0.81 18.58
N ILE A 128 4.34 -0.17 17.42
CA ILE A 128 5.63 0.29 16.89
C ILE A 128 6.26 1.32 17.83
N LEU A 129 5.51 2.35 18.24
CA LEU A 129 6.02 3.39 19.13
C LEU A 129 6.53 2.81 20.46
N GLU A 130 5.76 1.91 21.08
CA GLU A 130 6.17 1.24 22.31
C GLU A 130 7.41 0.35 22.10
N SER A 131 7.48 -0.36 20.97
CA SER A 131 8.64 -1.18 20.63
C SER A 131 9.90 -0.32 20.44
N LEU A 132 9.79 0.77 19.68
CA LEU A 132 10.90 1.70 19.42
C LEU A 132 11.39 2.40 20.70
N ALA A 133 10.50 2.72 21.62
CA ALA A 133 10.85 3.34 22.91
C ALA A 133 11.69 2.42 23.82
N ARG A 134 11.67 1.10 23.57
CA ARG A 134 12.42 0.09 24.33
C ARG A 134 13.70 -0.37 23.63
N LEU A 135 14.16 0.36 22.62
CA LEU A 135 15.42 0.04 21.95
C LEU A 135 16.60 0.77 22.60
N ARG A 136 17.71 0.06 22.80
CA ARG A 136 19.01 0.68 23.08
C ARG A 136 19.60 1.29 21.81
N ARG A 137 20.76 1.93 21.91
CA ARG A 137 21.52 2.41 20.74
C ARG A 137 22.95 1.82 20.81
N PRO A 138 23.48 1.24 19.71
CA PRO A 138 22.81 0.99 18.43
C PRO A 138 21.74 -0.10 18.50
N SER A 139 20.78 -0.06 17.57
CA SER A 139 19.70 -1.06 17.45
C SER A 139 19.10 -1.13 16.05
N GLU A 140 18.29 -2.16 15.83
CA GLU A 140 17.52 -2.35 14.60
C GLU A 140 16.08 -2.74 14.92
N ALA A 141 15.14 -2.35 14.07
CA ALA A 141 13.74 -2.74 14.20
C ALA A 141 13.15 -3.10 12.83
N ALA A 142 12.28 -4.11 12.80
CA ALA A 142 11.52 -4.42 11.60
C ALA A 142 10.08 -4.84 11.93
N PHE A 143 9.11 -4.26 11.24
CA PHE A 143 7.69 -4.52 11.50
C PHE A 143 6.94 -4.79 10.21
N ILE A 144 5.98 -5.72 10.23
CA ILE A 144 4.98 -5.82 9.18
C ILE A 144 3.79 -4.93 9.56
N VAL A 145 3.51 -3.92 8.75
CA VAL A 145 2.59 -2.83 9.09
C VAL A 145 1.51 -2.64 8.05
N GLY A 146 0.37 -2.09 8.45
CA GLY A 146 -0.68 -1.70 7.52
C GLY A 146 -0.30 -0.49 6.67
N ALA A 147 -1.02 -0.32 5.56
CA ALA A 147 -0.87 0.84 4.67
C ALA A 147 -0.88 2.21 5.34
N PRO A 148 -1.64 2.47 6.43
CA PRO A 148 -1.64 3.80 7.05
C PRO A 148 -0.25 4.29 7.46
N ILE A 149 0.60 3.40 8.00
CA ILE A 149 1.96 3.73 8.44
C ILE A 149 2.79 4.32 7.28
N ALA A 150 2.71 3.71 6.09
CA ALA A 150 3.45 4.14 4.92
C ALA A 150 2.79 5.31 4.17
N GLN A 151 1.46 5.41 4.17
CA GLN A 151 0.72 6.21 3.19
C GLN A 151 -0.13 7.36 3.75
N ASP A 152 -0.61 7.24 4.99
CA ASP A 152 -1.67 8.12 5.50
C ASP A 152 -1.10 9.50 5.85
N ALA A 153 -1.75 10.56 5.36
CA ALA A 153 -1.37 11.93 5.65
C ALA A 153 -1.46 12.28 7.15
N ARG A 154 -2.32 11.58 7.90
CA ARG A 154 -2.45 11.74 9.37
C ARG A 154 -1.19 11.28 10.11
N LEU A 155 -0.40 10.37 9.53
CA LEU A 155 0.79 9.79 10.15
C LEU A 155 2.11 10.40 9.65
N VAL A 156 2.05 11.59 9.04
CA VAL A 156 3.26 12.34 8.63
C VAL A 156 4.15 12.66 9.84
N ALA A 157 3.56 13.00 11.00
CA ALA A 157 4.31 13.28 12.22
C ALA A 157 5.14 12.07 12.66
N PHE A 158 4.56 10.87 12.64
CA PHE A 158 5.26 9.62 12.91
C PHE A 158 6.42 9.41 11.93
N ARG A 159 6.18 9.48 10.62
CA ARG A 159 7.24 9.28 9.63
C ARG A 159 8.37 10.30 9.79
N ARG A 160 8.04 11.56 10.11
CA ARG A 160 9.03 12.60 10.44
C ARG A 160 9.88 12.22 11.65
N ALA A 161 9.26 11.80 12.76
CA ALA A 161 9.95 11.42 13.98
C ALA A 161 10.85 10.19 13.77
N LEU A 162 10.36 9.18 13.04
CA LEU A 162 11.12 7.98 12.69
C LEU A 162 12.34 8.34 11.84
N LEU A 163 12.12 9.06 10.74
CA LEU A 163 13.17 9.51 9.83
C LEU A 163 14.16 10.49 10.50
N ALA A 164 13.74 11.19 11.55
CA ALA A 164 14.59 12.06 12.36
C ALA A 164 15.53 11.30 13.29
N SER A 165 15.08 10.17 13.83
CA SER A 165 15.75 9.42 14.88
C SER A 165 16.54 8.20 14.36
N ALA A 166 16.15 7.65 13.22
CA ALA A 166 16.80 6.53 12.57
C ALA A 166 18.01 6.97 11.73
N SER A 167 19.06 6.15 11.74
CA SER A 167 20.18 6.27 10.80
C SER A 167 19.75 5.89 9.38
N GLU A 168 18.90 4.86 9.28
CA GLU A 168 18.41 4.32 8.02
C GLU A 168 16.96 3.89 8.19
N VAL A 169 16.15 4.15 7.16
CA VAL A 169 14.76 3.68 7.08
C VAL A 169 14.56 3.04 5.71
N GLU A 170 14.03 1.82 5.73
CA GLU A 170 13.62 1.09 4.54
C GLU A 170 12.14 0.71 4.64
N CYS A 171 11.42 0.73 3.54
CA CYS A 171 10.01 0.33 3.51
C CYS A 171 9.70 -0.42 2.23
N TYR A 172 9.27 -1.67 2.36
CA TYR A 172 8.98 -2.55 1.23
C TYR A 172 7.49 -2.88 1.16
N GLU A 173 6.86 -2.64 0.02
CA GLU A 173 5.53 -3.15 -0.31
C GLU A 173 5.53 -4.68 -0.30
N LEU A 174 4.61 -5.28 0.45
CA LEU A 174 4.42 -6.73 0.44
C LEU A 174 3.39 -7.15 -0.64
N PRO A 175 3.50 -8.38 -1.17
CA PRO A 175 2.46 -8.96 -2.02
C PRO A 175 1.10 -8.98 -1.32
N LYS A 176 0.03 -8.73 -2.08
CA LYS A 176 -1.33 -8.68 -1.52
C LYS A 176 -1.82 -10.02 -0.98
N ASP A 177 -1.25 -11.11 -1.48
CA ASP A 177 -1.51 -12.50 -1.10
C ASP A 177 -0.43 -13.05 -0.17
N VAL A 178 0.35 -12.16 0.48
CA VAL A 178 1.39 -12.59 1.43
C VAL A 178 0.76 -13.32 2.60
N PHE A 179 -0.34 -12.77 3.13
CA PHE A 179 -1.20 -13.40 4.12
C PHE A 179 -2.23 -14.29 3.41
N ASP A 180 -2.64 -15.39 4.05
CA ASP A 180 -3.62 -16.32 3.49
C ASP A 180 -4.84 -15.59 2.90
N LYS A 181 -5.46 -16.18 1.86
CA LYS A 181 -6.51 -15.61 0.98
C LYS A 181 -7.74 -14.99 1.66
N LYS A 182 -7.82 -15.01 2.99
CA LYS A 182 -8.89 -14.42 3.81
C LYS A 182 -8.63 -12.95 4.16
N ALA A 183 -7.42 -12.42 3.98
CA ALA A 183 -7.08 -11.04 4.33
C ALA A 183 -6.38 -10.29 3.18
N GLU A 184 -7.15 -9.53 2.39
CA GLU A 184 -6.60 -8.64 1.35
C GLU A 184 -6.28 -7.26 1.92
N VAL A 185 -5.18 -7.16 2.68
CA VAL A 185 -4.69 -5.88 3.23
C VAL A 185 -3.38 -5.51 2.58
N GLN A 186 -3.28 -4.26 2.08
CA GLN A 186 -2.00 -3.73 1.64
C GLN A 186 -1.11 -3.52 2.87
N SER A 187 0.00 -4.25 2.92
CA SER A 187 0.94 -4.27 4.02
C SER A 187 2.35 -3.95 3.54
N TYR A 188 3.22 -3.62 4.50
CA TYR A 188 4.58 -3.19 4.27
C TYR A 188 5.52 -3.85 5.27
N LEU A 189 6.74 -4.13 4.86
CA LEU A 189 7.85 -4.37 5.77
C LEU A 189 8.58 -3.05 6.01
N LEU A 190 8.44 -2.49 7.21
CA LEU A 190 9.14 -1.28 7.65
C LEU A 190 10.38 -1.69 8.44
N VAL A 191 11.55 -1.24 8.01
CA VAL A 191 12.85 -1.50 8.66
C VAL A 191 13.44 -0.17 9.10
N SER A 192 13.99 -0.13 10.31
CA SER A 192 14.64 1.05 10.86
C SER A 192 15.90 0.67 11.60
N ARG A 193 17.01 1.35 11.31
CA ARG A 193 18.28 1.17 12.01
C ARG A 193 18.63 2.43 12.75
N PHE A 194 19.31 2.26 13.88
CA PHE A 194 19.58 3.32 14.84
C PHE A 194 21.07 3.35 15.22
N GLY A 195 21.93 3.72 14.26
CA GLY A 195 23.37 3.87 14.44
C GLY A 195 23.84 5.33 14.53
N GLN A 196 25.15 5.55 14.39
CA GLN A 196 25.76 6.88 14.47
C GLN A 196 25.63 7.71 13.18
N ALA A 197 25.77 7.07 12.00
CA ALA A 197 25.73 7.75 10.71
C ALA A 197 24.30 7.81 10.18
N ARG A 198 23.80 9.01 9.84
CA ARG A 198 22.44 9.19 9.34
C ARG A 198 22.41 9.43 7.83
N LEU A 199 21.65 8.61 7.12
CA LEU A 199 21.37 8.80 5.71
C LEU A 199 20.38 9.96 5.51
N LYS A 200 20.62 10.77 4.48
CA LYS A 200 19.71 11.84 4.06
C LYS A 200 18.68 11.36 3.03
N LYS A 201 18.32 10.09 3.09
CA LYS A 201 17.44 9.40 2.15
C LYS A 201 16.86 8.15 2.80
N ALA A 202 15.67 7.74 2.36
CA ALA A 202 15.05 6.47 2.72
C ALA A 202 15.05 5.53 1.53
N LEU A 203 15.09 4.22 1.77
CA LEU A 203 14.96 3.21 0.74
C LEU A 203 13.50 2.76 0.68
N VAL A 204 12.90 2.75 -0.50
CA VAL A 204 11.57 2.19 -0.71
C VAL A 204 11.65 1.09 -1.76
N GLY A 205 10.87 0.03 -1.60
CA GLY A 205 10.88 -1.09 -2.54
C GLY A 205 9.61 -1.90 -2.55
N ARG A 206 9.64 -3.01 -3.31
CA ARG A 206 8.57 -3.98 -3.42
C ARG A 206 9.14 -5.39 -3.34
N LEU A 207 8.50 -6.24 -2.53
CA LEU A 207 8.79 -7.67 -2.49
C LEU A 207 7.81 -8.41 -3.41
N ALA A 208 8.29 -9.42 -4.11
CA ALA A 208 7.49 -10.26 -4.99
C ALA A 208 7.91 -11.73 -4.91
N GLY A 209 7.12 -12.58 -5.55
CA GLY A 209 7.38 -14.02 -5.61
C GLY A 209 7.06 -14.76 -4.31
N THR A 210 7.19 -16.07 -4.37
CA THR A 210 6.90 -16.97 -3.25
C THR A 210 7.91 -16.86 -2.12
N ASP A 211 9.13 -16.42 -2.44
CA ASP A 211 10.27 -16.23 -1.54
C ASP A 211 10.48 -14.77 -1.10
N LEU A 212 9.58 -13.85 -1.49
CA LEU A 212 9.57 -12.45 -1.06
C LEU A 212 10.88 -11.72 -1.37
N ARG A 213 11.46 -11.98 -2.54
CA ARG A 213 12.64 -11.25 -3.04
C ARG A 213 12.30 -9.80 -3.34
N VAL A 214 13.31 -8.93 -3.21
CA VAL A 214 13.19 -7.54 -3.66
C VAL A 214 13.08 -7.54 -5.17
N GLU A 215 11.93 -7.16 -5.69
CA GLU A 215 11.66 -7.01 -7.13
C GLU A 215 12.22 -5.68 -7.65
N ALA A 216 11.98 -4.61 -6.88
CA ALA A 216 12.41 -3.27 -7.20
C ALA A 216 12.66 -2.47 -5.93
N GLN A 217 13.62 -1.55 -5.98
CA GLN A 217 13.90 -0.62 -4.90
C GLN A 217 14.55 0.65 -5.41
N ARG A 218 14.44 1.73 -4.63
CA ARG A 218 15.04 3.03 -4.93
C ARG A 218 15.21 3.87 -3.69
N TRP A 219 16.21 4.74 -3.73
CA TRP A 219 16.39 5.78 -2.74
C TRP A 219 15.50 6.99 -3.03
N ILE A 220 14.82 7.50 -2.01
CA ILE A 220 14.03 8.73 -2.09
C ILE A 220 14.55 9.79 -1.10
N PRO A 221 14.47 11.10 -1.45
CA PRO A 221 14.79 12.18 -0.52
C PRO A 221 13.92 12.15 0.74
N MET A 222 14.44 12.71 1.83
CA MET A 222 13.76 12.73 3.13
C MET A 222 12.40 13.41 3.07
N GLU A 223 12.27 14.50 2.32
CA GLU A 223 11.02 15.26 2.19
C GLU A 223 9.92 14.38 1.58
N LYS A 224 10.28 13.57 0.57
CA LYS A 224 9.38 12.60 -0.05
C LYS A 224 9.05 11.44 0.90
N ALA A 225 10.04 10.94 1.62
CA ALA A 225 9.87 9.85 2.59
C ALA A 225 8.96 10.24 3.78
N GLN A 226 9.04 11.49 4.24
CA GLN A 226 8.14 12.02 5.27
C GLN A 226 6.68 12.02 4.79
N ALA A 227 6.46 12.38 3.53
CA ALA A 227 5.13 12.37 2.93
C ALA A 227 4.60 10.93 2.81
N ARG A 228 5.38 10.04 2.17
CA ARG A 228 4.97 8.66 1.87
C ARG A 228 6.18 7.72 1.76
N LEU A 229 6.03 6.48 2.24
CA LEU A 229 7.06 5.42 2.18
C LEU A 229 6.68 4.26 1.23
N ASP A 230 5.58 4.33 0.50
CA ASP A 230 5.17 3.30 -0.46
C ASP A 230 5.82 3.48 -1.83
N PHE A 231 6.43 2.42 -2.35
CA PHE A 231 7.20 2.41 -3.59
C PHE A 231 6.35 2.80 -4.82
N GLY A 232 5.13 2.26 -4.93
CA GLY A 232 4.22 2.48 -6.06
C GLY A 232 3.81 3.94 -6.25
N PHE A 233 3.70 4.71 -5.16
CA PHE A 233 3.47 6.15 -5.26
C PHE A 233 4.65 6.87 -5.91
N HIS A 234 5.89 6.58 -5.48
CA HIS A 234 7.09 7.22 -6.02
C HIS A 234 7.39 6.78 -7.45
N GLU A 235 7.10 5.51 -7.79
CA GLU A 235 7.16 4.99 -9.15
C GLU A 235 6.20 5.76 -10.08
N LEU A 236 4.94 5.95 -9.66
CA LEU A 236 3.97 6.72 -10.42
C LEU A 236 4.37 8.20 -10.57
N GLU A 237 4.84 8.83 -9.50
CA GLU A 237 5.22 10.25 -9.50
C GLU A 237 6.38 10.50 -10.46
N GLU A 238 7.40 9.64 -10.45
CA GLU A 238 8.52 9.70 -11.38
C GLU A 238 8.06 9.51 -12.81
N LEU A 239 7.33 8.42 -13.10
CA LEU A 239 6.81 8.15 -14.44
C LEU A 239 5.98 9.33 -14.96
N THR A 240 5.11 9.90 -14.11
CA THR A 240 4.32 11.08 -14.47
C THR A 240 5.20 12.30 -14.75
N SER A 241 6.23 12.52 -13.94
CA SER A 241 7.14 13.65 -14.09
C SER A 241 8.02 13.54 -15.34
N GLU A 242 8.54 12.35 -15.64
CA GLU A 242 9.28 12.07 -16.86
C GLU A 242 8.43 12.33 -18.09
N LEU A 243 7.19 11.83 -18.10
CA LEU A 243 6.27 12.07 -19.20
C LEU A 243 5.94 13.55 -19.38
N LYS A 244 5.74 14.31 -18.30
CA LYS A 244 5.49 15.77 -18.38
C LYS A 244 6.69 16.56 -18.90
N LYS A 245 7.91 16.09 -18.68
CA LYS A 245 9.14 16.75 -19.18
C LYS A 245 9.39 16.51 -20.66
N ARG A 246 8.82 15.46 -21.25
CA ARG A 246 8.95 15.21 -22.69
C ARG A 246 8.26 16.34 -23.46
N ALA A 247 8.95 16.88 -24.45
CA ALA A 247 8.40 17.90 -25.33
C ALA A 247 7.12 17.38 -26.00
N GLY A 248 6.11 18.24 -26.13
CA GLY A 248 4.84 17.89 -26.75
C GLY A 248 3.95 16.98 -25.90
N MET A 249 4.05 17.03 -24.57
CA MET A 249 3.10 16.38 -23.65
C MET A 249 2.24 17.42 -22.92
N SER A 250 0.96 17.13 -22.75
CA SER A 250 0.01 17.94 -21.96
C SER A 250 -0.86 17.05 -21.10
N ALA A 251 -1.55 17.61 -20.11
CA ALA A 251 -2.53 16.84 -19.37
C ALA A 251 -3.74 16.52 -20.26
N LEU A 252 -4.36 15.36 -20.09
CA LEU A 252 -5.53 14.96 -20.87
C LEU A 252 -6.67 15.99 -20.79
N ARG A 253 -6.87 16.63 -19.62
CA ARG A 253 -7.82 17.75 -19.46
C ARG A 253 -7.54 18.94 -20.38
N GLU A 254 -6.28 19.23 -20.71
CA GLU A 254 -5.88 20.36 -21.55
C GLU A 254 -6.24 20.13 -23.03
N LEU A 255 -6.45 18.86 -23.42
CA LEU A 255 -6.99 18.50 -24.73
C LEU A 255 -8.53 18.57 -24.79
N GLY A 256 -9.18 19.08 -23.74
CA GLY A 256 -10.65 19.15 -23.65
C GLY A 256 -11.30 17.78 -23.47
N ALA A 257 -10.61 16.83 -22.85
CA ALA A 257 -11.12 15.49 -22.67
C ALA A 257 -12.35 15.45 -21.73
N SER A 258 -13.35 14.67 -22.13
CA SER A 258 -14.51 14.33 -21.32
C SER A 258 -14.42 12.87 -20.88
N ILE A 259 -14.41 12.64 -19.57
CA ILE A 259 -14.42 11.29 -18.97
C ILE A 259 -15.71 11.13 -18.18
N VAL A 260 -16.52 10.16 -18.58
CA VAL A 260 -17.82 9.90 -17.97
C VAL A 260 -17.87 8.48 -17.43
N ARG A 261 -18.29 8.34 -16.17
CA ARG A 261 -18.53 7.05 -15.51
C ARG A 261 -19.89 6.51 -15.95
N GLY A 262 -20.00 5.19 -16.12
CA GLY A 262 -21.28 4.55 -16.36
C GLY A 262 -22.26 4.80 -15.21
N SER A 263 -23.55 4.85 -15.53
CA SER A 263 -24.57 5.35 -14.59
C SER A 263 -25.17 4.28 -13.68
N ARG A 264 -24.95 2.99 -13.96
CA ARG A 264 -25.62 1.86 -13.28
C ARG A 264 -24.69 0.67 -13.08
N THR A 265 -24.97 -0.14 -12.07
CA THR A 265 -24.27 -1.41 -11.86
C THR A 265 -24.67 -2.44 -12.90
N ARG A 266 -23.89 -3.52 -13.02
CA ARG A 266 -24.21 -4.66 -13.88
C ARG A 266 -25.60 -5.26 -13.55
N TRP A 267 -25.87 -5.40 -12.25
CA TRP A 267 -27.13 -5.96 -11.76
C TRP A 267 -28.33 -5.07 -12.12
N GLN A 268 -28.21 -3.75 -11.97
CA GLN A 268 -29.27 -2.81 -12.34
C GLN A 268 -29.62 -2.86 -13.84
N PHE A 269 -28.63 -2.97 -14.72
CA PHE A 269 -28.92 -3.13 -16.15
C PHE A 269 -29.55 -4.49 -16.47
N HIS A 270 -29.14 -5.55 -15.77
CA HIS A 270 -29.73 -6.88 -15.91
C HIS A 270 -31.22 -6.88 -15.51
N GLU A 271 -31.59 -6.27 -14.38
CA GLU A 271 -32.99 -6.13 -13.97
C GLU A 271 -33.85 -5.37 -14.97
N LEU A 272 -33.27 -4.35 -15.62
CA LEU A 272 -33.96 -3.55 -16.63
C LEU A 272 -34.01 -4.22 -18.01
N GLY A 273 -33.36 -5.38 -18.20
CA GLY A 273 -33.25 -6.05 -19.50
C GLY A 273 -32.47 -5.24 -20.55
N ILE A 274 -31.57 -4.35 -20.11
CA ILE A 274 -30.83 -3.44 -20.99
C ILE A 274 -29.45 -4.04 -21.32
N PRO A 275 -29.13 -4.25 -22.61
CA PRO A 275 -27.78 -4.64 -23.04
C PRO A 275 -26.74 -3.61 -22.59
N HIS A 276 -25.63 -4.09 -22.04
CA HIS A 276 -24.61 -3.22 -21.47
C HIS A 276 -23.20 -3.79 -21.62
N PHE A 277 -22.20 -2.91 -21.49
CA PHE A 277 -20.78 -3.23 -21.51
C PHE A 277 -20.17 -3.11 -20.11
N HIS A 278 -19.38 -4.10 -19.73
CA HIS A 278 -18.74 -4.25 -18.42
C HIS A 278 -17.25 -4.60 -18.55
N THR A 279 -16.53 -4.64 -17.42
CA THR A 279 -15.10 -4.95 -17.39
C THR A 279 -14.76 -6.36 -17.91
N THR A 280 -15.71 -7.29 -17.86
CA THR A 280 -15.59 -8.64 -18.43
C THR A 280 -15.64 -8.67 -19.95
N ASP A 281 -16.24 -7.64 -20.56
CA ASP A 281 -16.54 -7.62 -22.00
C ASP A 281 -15.41 -6.96 -22.79
N PHE A 282 -14.40 -6.43 -22.10
CA PHE A 282 -13.19 -5.95 -22.75
C PHE A 282 -12.48 -7.12 -23.42
N PRO A 283 -12.22 -7.02 -24.74
CA PRO A 283 -11.52 -8.05 -25.47
C PRO A 283 -10.11 -8.29 -24.89
N PRO A 284 -9.61 -9.54 -24.93
CA PRO A 284 -8.28 -9.87 -24.40
C PRO A 284 -7.16 -9.25 -25.25
N ASP A 285 -7.30 -9.31 -26.58
CA ASP A 285 -6.28 -8.85 -27.55
C ASP A 285 -6.80 -7.72 -28.46
N GLY A 286 -8.12 -7.49 -28.43
CA GLY A 286 -8.81 -6.58 -29.33
C GLY A 286 -8.69 -5.14 -28.86
N LYS A 287 -8.30 -4.25 -29.77
CA LYS A 287 -8.37 -2.81 -29.51
C LYS A 287 -9.77 -2.26 -29.72
N GLU A 288 -10.65 -3.01 -30.38
CA GLU A 288 -11.88 -2.50 -30.95
C GLU A 288 -13.09 -3.32 -30.51
N VAL A 289 -14.23 -2.64 -30.39
CA VAL A 289 -15.53 -3.26 -30.11
C VAL A 289 -16.58 -2.64 -31.03
N SER A 290 -17.44 -3.49 -31.59
CA SER A 290 -18.60 -3.06 -32.37
C SER A 290 -19.87 -3.43 -31.62
N PHE A 291 -20.83 -2.53 -31.61
CA PHE A 291 -22.13 -2.75 -30.98
C PHE A 291 -23.25 -2.73 -32.01
N SER A 292 -24.38 -3.34 -31.67
CA SER A 292 -25.66 -3.01 -32.30
C SER A 292 -26.03 -1.55 -31.98
N ARG A 293 -26.94 -0.96 -32.76
CA ARG A 293 -27.49 0.36 -32.43
C ARG A 293 -28.59 0.21 -31.39
N ASP A 294 -28.19 0.07 -30.12
CA ASP A 294 -29.12 -0.15 -29.01
C ASP A 294 -30.03 1.08 -28.81
N ARG A 295 -31.26 0.86 -28.32
CA ARG A 295 -32.20 1.95 -27.99
C ARG A 295 -31.59 2.83 -26.89
N ASP A 296 -31.78 4.15 -27.00
CA ASP A 296 -31.40 5.04 -25.91
C ASP A 296 -32.41 4.94 -24.75
N HIS A 297 -31.93 4.45 -23.60
CA HIS A 297 -32.71 4.34 -22.36
C HIS A 297 -32.47 5.51 -21.39
N GLY A 298 -31.83 6.60 -21.82
CA GLY A 298 -31.51 7.76 -20.98
C GLY A 298 -30.34 7.53 -20.02
N PHE A 299 -29.61 6.43 -20.20
CA PHE A 299 -28.40 6.11 -19.45
C PHE A 299 -27.14 6.42 -20.25
N GLN A 300 -26.00 6.47 -19.57
CA GLN A 300 -24.73 6.69 -20.24
C GLN A 300 -24.46 5.57 -21.26
N PHE A 301 -24.12 5.95 -22.49
CA PHE A 301 -23.75 5.04 -23.57
C PHE A 301 -22.44 5.49 -24.24
N ALA A 302 -21.75 4.52 -24.82
CA ALA A 302 -20.62 4.77 -25.70
C ALA A 302 -21.05 4.46 -27.14
N ALA A 303 -20.52 5.23 -28.08
CA ALA A 303 -20.81 5.14 -29.51
C ALA A 303 -19.51 5.19 -30.32
N ALA A 304 -19.60 4.95 -31.62
CA ALA A 304 -18.45 4.98 -32.53
C ALA A 304 -17.54 6.21 -32.29
N GLY A 305 -16.24 5.95 -32.18
CA GLY A 305 -15.20 6.92 -31.85
C GLY A 305 -14.89 7.03 -30.34
N ASP A 306 -15.70 6.44 -29.46
CA ASP A 306 -15.45 6.50 -28.02
C ASP A 306 -14.37 5.52 -27.58
N LEU A 307 -13.57 5.94 -26.60
CA LEU A 307 -12.65 5.07 -25.88
C LEU A 307 -13.30 4.59 -24.59
N LEU A 308 -13.21 3.29 -24.32
CA LEU A 308 -13.66 2.66 -23.08
C LEU A 308 -12.44 2.25 -22.25
N LEU A 309 -12.50 2.57 -20.95
CA LEU A 309 -11.45 2.24 -19.99
C LEU A 309 -12.06 1.59 -18.75
N PRO A 310 -11.50 0.49 -18.22
CA PRO A 310 -11.90 -0.06 -16.94
C PRO A 310 -11.62 0.92 -15.81
N ARG A 311 -12.63 1.16 -14.98
CA ARG A 311 -12.49 1.98 -13.77
C ARG A 311 -11.94 1.19 -12.61
N VAL A 312 -12.39 -0.06 -12.45
CA VAL A 312 -12.09 -0.91 -11.29
C VAL A 312 -11.68 -2.30 -11.73
N GLY A 313 -10.76 -2.92 -10.99
CA GLY A 313 -10.37 -4.32 -11.14
C GLY A 313 -8.88 -4.48 -11.40
N THR A 314 -8.21 -5.30 -10.60
CA THR A 314 -6.74 -5.48 -10.66
C THR A 314 -6.27 -6.13 -11.97
N ARG A 315 -7.14 -6.91 -12.63
CA ARG A 315 -6.86 -7.71 -13.85
C ARG A 315 -7.41 -7.10 -15.14
N CYS A 316 -7.88 -5.86 -15.10
CA CYS A 316 -8.44 -5.22 -16.30
C CYS A 316 -7.91 -3.81 -16.55
N LEU A 317 -7.03 -3.26 -15.71
CA LEU A 317 -6.50 -1.89 -15.94
C LEU A 317 -5.54 -1.80 -17.13
N ASP A 318 -5.13 -2.96 -17.64
CA ASP A 318 -4.40 -3.20 -18.88
C ASP A 318 -5.29 -3.32 -20.12
N LYS A 319 -6.61 -3.36 -19.93
CA LYS A 319 -7.59 -3.43 -21.03
C LYS A 319 -8.11 -2.05 -21.40
N GLN A 320 -8.45 -1.91 -22.67
CA GLN A 320 -9.03 -0.71 -23.27
C GLN A 320 -9.75 -1.13 -24.55
N ALA A 321 -10.74 -0.34 -24.99
CA ALA A 321 -11.43 -0.60 -26.23
C ALA A 321 -11.80 0.71 -26.94
N LEU A 322 -11.75 0.70 -28.27
CA LEU A 322 -12.25 1.72 -29.17
C LEU A 322 -13.57 1.22 -29.74
N VAL A 323 -14.64 2.00 -29.56
CA VAL A 323 -15.91 1.68 -30.20
C VAL A 323 -15.80 2.07 -31.67
N THR A 324 -15.88 1.11 -32.58
CA THR A 324 -15.78 1.35 -34.03
C THR A 324 -17.15 1.54 -34.67
N GLU A 325 -18.18 0.90 -34.11
CA GLU A 325 -19.54 0.94 -34.65
C GLU A 325 -20.61 0.85 -33.55
N GLY A 326 -21.78 1.42 -33.83
CA GLY A 326 -22.98 1.27 -33.01
C GLY A 326 -22.96 2.09 -31.73
N GLN A 327 -23.81 1.71 -30.78
CA GLN A 327 -23.85 2.31 -29.44
C GLN A 327 -24.33 1.31 -28.40
N ARG A 328 -23.76 1.35 -27.19
CA ARG A 328 -24.14 0.48 -26.07
C ARG A 328 -24.01 1.19 -24.73
N HIS A 329 -24.93 0.90 -23.81
CA HIS A 329 -24.82 1.36 -22.43
C HIS A 329 -23.64 0.70 -21.72
N TYR A 330 -23.05 1.36 -20.72
CA TYR A 330 -21.92 0.79 -19.98
C TYR A 330 -22.06 0.99 -18.49
N THR A 331 -21.55 0.01 -17.75
CA THR A 331 -21.66 -0.04 -16.29
C THR A 331 -20.79 1.00 -15.60
N GLU A 332 -21.09 1.27 -14.33
CA GLU A 332 -20.33 2.15 -13.44
C GLU A 332 -18.89 1.70 -13.17
N ALA A 333 -18.53 0.49 -13.60
CA ALA A 333 -17.17 -0.06 -13.59
C ALA A 333 -16.35 0.32 -14.84
N VAL A 334 -16.93 1.07 -15.79
CA VAL A 334 -16.31 1.49 -17.04
C VAL A 334 -16.40 3.01 -17.19
N TYR A 335 -15.34 3.61 -17.73
CA TYR A 335 -15.31 4.99 -18.17
C TYR A 335 -15.41 5.08 -19.68
N ARG A 336 -16.13 6.10 -20.17
CA ARG A 336 -16.05 6.58 -21.55
C ARG A 336 -15.15 7.80 -21.60
N LEU A 337 -14.18 7.81 -22.50
CA LEU A 337 -13.29 8.92 -22.81
C LEU A 337 -13.59 9.47 -24.21
N ARG A 338 -13.80 10.79 -24.29
CA ARG A 338 -13.94 11.55 -25.54
C ARG A 338 -12.95 12.71 -25.56
N VAL A 339 -12.43 13.02 -26.73
CA VAL A 339 -11.61 14.20 -27.01
C VAL A 339 -12.06 14.85 -28.31
N ALA A 340 -11.67 16.11 -28.54
CA ALA A 340 -11.97 16.77 -29.81
C ALA A 340 -11.34 16.00 -31.00
N PRO A 341 -11.97 15.99 -32.20
CA PRO A 341 -11.52 15.19 -33.35
C PRO A 341 -10.04 15.36 -33.70
N ARG A 342 -9.51 16.59 -33.62
CA ARG A 342 -8.09 16.92 -33.86
C ARG A 342 -7.09 16.21 -32.93
N HIS A 343 -7.56 15.70 -31.80
CA HIS A 343 -6.77 14.96 -30.80
C HIS A 343 -7.13 13.47 -30.75
N HIS A 344 -8.10 13.00 -31.54
CA HIS A 344 -8.64 11.65 -31.39
C HIS A 344 -7.60 10.57 -31.69
N ALA A 345 -7.05 10.54 -32.90
CA ALA A 345 -6.09 9.51 -33.31
C ALA A 345 -4.90 9.37 -32.35
N ARG A 346 -4.27 10.49 -31.96
CA ARG A 346 -3.13 10.46 -31.03
C ARG A 346 -3.49 9.96 -29.63
N VAL A 347 -4.70 10.28 -29.14
CA VAL A 347 -5.15 9.84 -27.82
C VAL A 347 -5.49 8.36 -27.86
N VAL A 348 -6.09 7.88 -28.96
CA VAL A 348 -6.23 6.44 -29.23
C VAL A 348 -4.85 5.78 -29.18
N ASP A 349 -3.91 6.20 -30.02
CA ASP A 349 -2.56 5.62 -30.08
C ASP A 349 -1.87 5.60 -28.71
N TRP A 350 -1.98 6.70 -27.96
CA TRP A 350 -1.44 6.78 -26.61
C TRP A 350 -2.10 5.79 -25.64
N ILE A 351 -3.43 5.75 -25.58
CA ILE A 351 -4.20 4.88 -24.67
C ILE A 351 -3.88 3.40 -24.91
N PHE A 352 -3.68 3.03 -26.18
CA PHE A 352 -3.29 1.67 -26.59
C PHE A 352 -1.79 1.39 -26.48
N GLY A 353 -0.97 2.38 -26.13
CA GLY A 353 0.46 2.24 -25.92
C GLY A 353 0.80 1.67 -24.54
N GLU A 354 1.87 0.87 -24.47
CA GLU A 354 2.34 0.23 -23.24
C GLU A 354 2.65 1.25 -22.13
N THR A 355 3.18 2.42 -22.51
CA THR A 355 3.49 3.49 -21.55
C THR A 355 2.24 3.98 -20.83
N CYS A 356 1.12 4.14 -21.54
CA CYS A 356 -0.14 4.54 -20.92
C CYS A 356 -0.72 3.42 -20.05
N THR A 357 -0.62 2.17 -20.49
CA THR A 357 -1.02 1.00 -19.69
C THR A 357 -0.27 0.95 -18.36
N ARG A 358 1.06 1.05 -18.39
CA ARG A 358 1.91 1.10 -17.18
C ARG A 358 1.53 2.28 -16.28
N TRP A 359 1.30 3.46 -16.87
CA TRP A 359 0.87 4.64 -16.13
C TRP A 359 -0.48 4.41 -15.43
N ARG A 360 -1.47 3.84 -16.12
CA ARG A 360 -2.79 3.53 -15.52
C ARG A 360 -2.70 2.48 -14.42
N GLN A 361 -1.87 1.45 -14.59
CA GLN A 361 -1.65 0.42 -13.56
C GLN A 361 -1.03 0.99 -12.28
N ALA A 362 -0.08 1.93 -12.42
CA ALA A 362 0.56 2.64 -11.32
C ALA A 362 -0.38 3.69 -10.69
N ALA A 363 -1.21 4.36 -11.49
CA ALA A 363 -2.16 5.40 -11.04
C ALA A 363 -3.37 4.84 -10.29
N ALA A 364 -3.66 3.55 -10.44
CA ALA A 364 -4.81 2.93 -9.81
C ALA A 364 -4.59 2.66 -8.32
N LYS A 365 -5.58 3.04 -7.50
CA LYS A 365 -5.53 3.00 -6.03
C LYS A 365 -6.36 1.84 -5.48
N GLY A 366 -6.02 1.33 -4.30
CA GLY A 366 -6.84 0.37 -3.56
C GLY A 366 -6.19 -1.00 -3.35
N SER A 367 -6.47 -1.59 -2.18
CA SER A 367 -5.86 -2.84 -1.70
C SER A 367 -6.51 -4.08 -2.34
N CYS A 368 -7.84 -4.19 -2.33
CA CYS A 368 -8.57 -5.31 -2.95
C CYS A 368 -8.74 -5.10 -4.47
N ALA A 369 -9.75 -4.31 -4.85
CA ALA A 369 -9.93 -3.84 -6.21
C ALA A 369 -9.18 -2.52 -6.42
N LYS A 370 -8.22 -2.53 -7.35
CA LYS A 370 -7.62 -1.27 -7.83
C LYS A 370 -8.67 -0.46 -8.58
N HIS A 371 -8.68 0.86 -8.40
CA HIS A 371 -9.56 1.78 -9.12
C HIS A 371 -8.83 3.03 -9.62
N LEU A 372 -9.24 3.50 -10.79
CA LEU A 372 -8.82 4.78 -11.36
C LEU A 372 -9.86 5.86 -11.09
N THR A 373 -9.42 7.03 -10.65
CA THR A 373 -10.31 8.19 -10.50
C THR A 373 -10.33 9.00 -11.79
N VAL A 374 -11.45 9.70 -12.04
CA VAL A 374 -11.55 10.66 -13.15
C VAL A 374 -10.45 11.73 -13.05
N ALA A 375 -10.19 12.23 -11.83
CA ALA A 375 -9.15 13.23 -11.58
C ALA A 375 -7.75 12.71 -11.98
N SER A 376 -7.43 11.45 -11.65
CA SER A 376 -6.18 10.82 -12.09
C SER A 376 -6.10 10.80 -13.62
N LEU A 377 -7.12 10.26 -14.30
CA LEU A 377 -7.11 10.16 -15.77
C LEU A 377 -7.03 11.53 -16.46
N LEU A 378 -7.73 12.54 -15.95
CA LEU A 378 -7.67 13.90 -16.48
C LEU A 378 -6.29 14.56 -16.29
N ALA A 379 -5.53 14.15 -15.26
CA ALA A 379 -4.17 14.60 -15.02
C ALA A 379 -3.10 13.78 -15.77
N MET A 380 -3.49 12.71 -16.47
CA MET A 380 -2.60 11.85 -17.22
C MET A 380 -1.86 12.65 -18.31
N PRO A 381 -0.52 12.57 -18.39
CA PRO A 381 0.23 13.13 -19.50
C PRO A 381 -0.10 12.39 -20.80
N VAL A 382 -0.38 13.14 -21.86
CA VAL A 382 -0.71 12.65 -23.21
C VAL A 382 -0.02 13.52 -24.27
N PRO A 383 0.34 12.97 -25.44
CA PRO A 383 0.94 13.76 -26.53
C PRO A 383 0.00 14.88 -27.02
N SER A 384 0.49 16.13 -27.05
CA SER A 384 -0.25 17.36 -27.37
C SER A 384 0.17 18.05 -28.66
N ALA A 385 1.34 17.71 -29.20
CA ALA A 385 1.78 18.08 -30.54
C ALA A 385 2.54 16.91 -31.17
N THR A 386 2.57 16.82 -32.50
CA THR A 386 3.59 16.04 -33.19
C THR A 386 4.93 16.70 -32.92
N ALA A 387 5.94 15.94 -32.49
CA ALA A 387 7.31 16.33 -32.82
C ALA A 387 7.34 16.40 -34.35
N ALA A 388 7.53 17.61 -34.88
CA ALA A 388 7.69 17.83 -36.31
C ALA A 388 8.98 17.16 -36.79
#